data_AF-A0A2J8A659-F1
#
_entry.id   AF-A0A2J8A659-F1
#
_cell.length_a   1.000
_cell.length_b   1.000
_cell.length_c   1.000
_cell.angle_alpha   90.00
_cell.angle_beta   90.00
_cell.angle_gamma   90.00
#
_symmetry.space_group_name_H-M   'P 1'
#
loop_
_entity.id
_entity.type
_entity.pdbx_description
1 polymer ?
#
loop_
_entity_poly.entity_id
_entity_poly.type
_entity_poly.pdbx_seq_one_letter_code
_entity_poly.pdbx_strand_id
1 'polypeptide(L)'
;CFDPTNHRICHKVDIFALGVLMAEMLSGLQPWGGWAVLDVARSVVQGQRPPLLVGLPLDRRPARLIKLISACWEQDPLRRPEAAEVARELLALQQRSLLQEQGQGQELQSLARTSETGSIAITLDLSTLPPDSSVAGGRAIGETW
;
A
#
# COMPACT_ATOMS: atom_id res chain seq x y z
N CYS A 1 17.75 -15.02 8.83
CA CYS A 1 17.92 -16.40 9.34
C CYS A 1 18.65 -17.32 8.36
N PHE A 2 19.09 -16.86 7.19
CA PHE A 2 19.81 -17.75 6.28
C PHE A 2 21.29 -17.69 6.64
N ASP A 3 21.67 -18.54 7.58
CA ASP A 3 23.06 -18.81 7.91
C ASP A 3 23.42 -20.13 7.20
N PRO A 4 24.36 -20.10 6.23
CA PRO A 4 24.72 -21.29 5.45
C PRO A 4 25.35 -22.41 6.29
N THR A 5 25.70 -22.14 7.56
CA THR A 5 26.24 -23.10 8.52
C THR A 5 25.23 -23.56 9.58
N ASN A 6 24.04 -22.96 9.62
CA ASN A 6 23.06 -23.19 10.67
C ASN A 6 21.72 -23.67 10.08
N HIS A 7 21.51 -24.98 10.16
CA HIS A 7 20.32 -25.69 9.66
C HIS A 7 19.07 -25.51 10.54
N ARG A 8 19.05 -24.50 11.43
CA ARG A 8 17.96 -24.32 12.40
C ARG A 8 16.80 -23.56 11.78
N ILE A 9 15.85 -24.32 11.25
CA ILE A 9 14.50 -23.85 10.96
C ILE A 9 13.89 -23.43 12.31
N CYS A 10 13.55 -22.15 12.44
CA CYS A 10 12.92 -21.60 13.63
C CYS A 10 11.67 -20.81 13.24
N HIS A 11 10.75 -20.63 14.18
CA HIS A 11 9.52 -19.86 14.00
C HIS A 11 9.77 -18.45 13.43
N LYS A 12 10.95 -17.85 13.64
CA LYS A 12 11.33 -16.54 13.06
C LYS A 12 11.49 -16.57 11.53
N VAL A 13 11.73 -17.75 10.93
CA VAL A 13 11.73 -17.94 9.47
C VAL A 13 10.31 -17.81 8.95
N ASP A 14 9.33 -18.42 9.64
CA ASP A 14 7.91 -18.34 9.25
C ASP A 14 7.40 -16.89 9.34
N ILE A 15 7.82 -16.13 10.35
CA ILE A 15 7.50 -14.69 10.46
C ILE A 15 8.02 -13.89 9.28
N PHE A 16 9.20 -14.23 8.75
CA PHE A 16 9.72 -13.57 7.56
C PHE A 16 8.93 -13.92 6.31
N ALA A 17 8.61 -15.20 6.12
CA ALA A 17 7.78 -15.64 5.00
C ALA A 17 6.40 -14.96 5.06
N LEU A 18 5.81 -14.83 6.25
CA LEU A 18 4.56 -14.11 6.48
C LEU A 18 4.70 -12.62 6.10
N GLY A 19 5.81 -11.96 6.45
CA GLY A 19 6.09 -10.58 6.04
C GLY A 19 6.11 -10.41 4.52
N VAL A 20 6.82 -11.30 3.81
CA VAL A 20 6.88 -11.31 2.34
C VAL A 20 5.49 -11.53 1.74
N LEU A 21 4.74 -12.51 2.26
CA LEU A 21 3.39 -12.82 1.81
C LEU A 21 2.43 -11.63 2.02
N MET A 22 2.49 -10.96 3.17
CA MET A 22 1.66 -9.77 3.42
C MET A 22 1.97 -8.64 2.43
N ALA A 23 3.24 -8.44 2.08
CA ALA A 23 3.61 -7.44 1.08
C ALA A 23 3.16 -7.82 -0.34
N GLU A 24 3.25 -9.09 -0.70
CA GLU A 24 2.71 -9.61 -1.96
C GLU A 24 1.18 -9.42 -2.02
N MET A 25 0.44 -9.81 -0.98
CA MET A 25 -1.00 -9.61 -0.91
C MET A 25 -1.40 -8.13 -1.03
N LEU A 26 -0.64 -7.23 -0.41
CA LEU A 26 -0.93 -5.80 -0.44
C LEU A 26 -0.62 -5.17 -1.81
N SER A 27 0.47 -5.58 -2.44
CA SER A 27 0.91 -5.05 -3.74
C SER A 27 0.28 -5.73 -4.95
N GLY A 28 -0.15 -6.99 -4.81
CA GLY A 28 -0.53 -7.86 -5.91
C GLY A 28 0.65 -8.22 -6.82
N LEU A 29 1.89 -7.95 -6.42
CA LEU A 29 3.09 -8.16 -7.21
C LEU A 29 3.90 -9.32 -6.68
N GLN A 30 4.39 -10.16 -7.59
CA GLN A 30 5.22 -11.30 -7.23
C GLN A 30 6.56 -10.83 -6.65
N PRO A 31 6.95 -11.30 -5.44
CA PRO A 31 8.24 -10.99 -4.85
C PRO A 31 9.38 -11.61 -5.69
N TRP A 32 10.39 -10.81 -6.05
CA TRP A 32 11.54 -11.22 -6.89
C TRP A 32 11.17 -11.98 -8.18
N GLY A 33 10.12 -11.52 -8.88
CA GLY A 33 9.69 -12.13 -10.15
C GLY A 33 10.84 -12.25 -11.17
N GLY A 34 11.04 -13.46 -11.70
CA GLY A 34 12.06 -13.75 -12.72
C GLY A 34 13.48 -13.94 -12.20
N TRP A 35 13.73 -13.87 -10.88
CA TRP A 35 15.05 -14.08 -10.30
C TRP A 35 15.32 -15.56 -10.03
N ALA A 36 16.57 -16.00 -10.19
CA ALA A 36 16.98 -17.32 -9.76
C ALA A 36 17.01 -17.41 -8.22
N VAL A 37 16.71 -18.59 -7.68
CA VAL A 37 16.64 -18.83 -6.22
C VAL A 37 17.91 -18.39 -5.49
N LEU A 38 19.08 -18.63 -6.08
CA LEU A 38 20.36 -18.24 -5.50
C LEU A 38 20.54 -16.72 -5.42
N ASP A 39 20.05 -15.98 -6.42
CA ASP A 39 20.12 -14.52 -6.44
C ASP A 39 19.18 -13.91 -5.41
N VAL A 40 17.99 -14.50 -5.23
CA VAL A 40 17.07 -14.14 -4.14
C VAL A 40 17.72 -14.38 -2.79
N ALA A 41 18.31 -15.56 -2.57
CA ALA A 41 18.99 -15.88 -1.31
C ALA A 41 20.12 -14.88 -1.01
N ARG A 42 20.95 -14.56 -2.01
CA ARG A 42 22.02 -13.56 -1.89
C ARG A 42 21.47 -12.17 -1.55
N SER A 43 20.43 -11.73 -2.26
CA SER A 43 19.75 -10.44 -2.05
C SER A 43 19.22 -10.33 -0.60
N VAL A 44 18.54 -11.37 -0.12
CA VAL A 44 17.99 -11.41 1.25
C VAL A 44 19.11 -11.40 2.30
N VAL A 45 20.19 -12.15 2.09
CA VAL A 45 21.37 -12.16 2.99
C VAL A 45 22.03 -10.77 3.06
N GLN A 46 22.03 -10.02 1.96
CA GLN A 46 22.55 -8.65 1.89
C GLN A 46 21.59 -7.59 2.48
N GLY A 47 20.44 -7.99 3.04
CA GLY A 47 19.47 -7.04 3.60
C GLY A 47 18.60 -6.35 2.56
N GLN A 48 18.67 -6.76 1.30
CA GLN A 48 17.84 -6.18 0.25
C GLN A 48 16.40 -6.72 0.33
N ARG A 49 15.43 -5.88 -0.02
CA ARG A 49 14.00 -6.20 -0.01
C ARG A 49 13.37 -5.78 -1.34
N PRO A 50 12.35 -6.51 -1.83
CA PRO A 50 11.71 -6.17 -3.08
C PRO A 50 10.90 -4.87 -2.88
N PRO A 51 10.83 -3.98 -3.88
CA PRO A 51 10.18 -2.68 -3.76
C PRO A 51 8.64 -2.77 -3.78
N LEU A 52 8.05 -3.80 -3.20
CA LEU A 52 6.59 -4.08 -3.22
C LEU A 52 5.77 -2.98 -2.56
N LEU A 53 6.34 -2.29 -1.57
CA LEU A 53 5.62 -1.30 -0.77
C LEU A 53 5.83 0.15 -1.23
N VAL A 54 6.82 0.41 -2.10
CA VAL A 54 7.24 1.78 -2.48
C VAL A 54 6.24 2.43 -3.44
N GLY A 55 5.59 1.63 -4.31
CA GLY A 55 4.67 2.12 -5.35
C GLY A 55 3.18 2.13 -4.98
N LEU A 56 2.79 1.72 -3.77
CA LEU A 56 1.38 1.58 -3.40
C LEU A 56 0.70 2.95 -3.21
N PRO A 57 -0.53 3.20 -3.71
CA PRO A 57 -1.27 4.43 -3.39
C PRO A 57 -1.36 4.66 -1.87
N LEU A 58 -1.29 5.91 -1.42
CA LEU A 58 -1.30 6.25 0.02
C LEU A 58 -2.55 5.71 0.74
N ASP A 59 -3.69 5.74 0.06
CA ASP A 59 -4.97 5.27 0.59
C ASP A 59 -4.98 3.75 0.84
N ARG A 60 -4.15 3.00 0.10
CA ARG A 60 -3.98 1.54 0.23
C ARG A 60 -2.77 1.18 1.07
N ARG A 61 -2.17 2.15 1.76
CA ARG A 61 -0.91 1.99 2.49
C ARG A 61 -1.04 2.39 3.97
N PRO A 62 -1.77 1.61 4.80
CA PRO A 62 -1.87 1.92 6.22
C PRO A 62 -0.49 1.90 6.88
N ALA A 63 -0.03 3.03 7.40
CA ALA A 63 1.34 3.18 7.91
C ALA A 63 1.71 2.15 8.99
N ARG A 64 0.74 1.75 9.83
CA ARG A 64 0.93 0.71 10.84
C ARG A 64 1.11 -0.69 10.24
N LEU A 65 0.38 -1.02 9.18
CA LEU A 65 0.52 -2.29 8.47
C LEU A 65 1.89 -2.39 7.81
N ILE A 66 2.34 -1.32 7.15
CA ILE A 66 3.68 -1.26 6.55
C ILE A 66 4.79 -1.44 7.59
N LYS A 67 4.65 -0.81 8.76
CA LYS A 67 5.60 -1.00 9.87
C LYS A 67 5.61 -2.45 10.36
N LEU A 68 4.45 -3.08 10.47
CA LEU A 68 4.34 -4.49 10.88
C LEU A 68 5.00 -5.43 9.86
N ILE A 69 4.71 -5.26 8.57
CA ILE A 69 5.35 -6.00 7.47
C ILE A 69 6.88 -5.80 7.54
N SER A 70 7.32 -4.56 7.76
CA SER A 70 8.73 -4.20 7.90
C SER A 70 9.43 -4.91 9.06
N ALA A 71 8.76 -5.01 10.21
CA ALA A 71 9.28 -5.74 11.35
C ALA A 71 9.33 -7.26 11.12
N CYS A 72 8.36 -7.82 10.39
CA CYS A 72 8.28 -9.26 10.13
C CYS A 72 9.44 -9.77 9.27
N TRP A 73 9.88 -8.99 8.27
CA TRP A 73 10.99 -9.35 7.40
C TRP A 73 12.32 -8.65 7.73
N GLU A 74 12.51 -8.28 8.99
CA GLU A 74 13.75 -7.67 9.50
C GLU A 74 14.96 -8.57 9.24
N GLN A 75 16.14 -7.97 9.00
CA GLN A 75 17.34 -8.73 8.67
C GLN A 75 17.78 -9.62 9.84
N ASP A 76 17.78 -9.04 11.03
CA ASP A 76 18.05 -9.73 12.28
C ASP A 76 16.84 -10.58 12.69
N PRO A 77 16.96 -11.91 12.78
CA PRO A 77 15.89 -12.80 13.24
C PRO A 77 15.36 -12.47 14.63
N LEU A 78 16.21 -11.96 15.53
CA LEU A 78 15.87 -11.69 16.93
C LEU A 78 14.97 -10.46 17.06
N ARG A 79 15.06 -9.52 16.12
CA ARG A 79 14.24 -8.31 16.08
C ARG A 79 12.84 -8.53 15.50
N ARG A 80 12.61 -9.68 14.87
CA ARG A 80 11.31 -10.02 14.33
C ARG A 80 10.33 -10.26 15.48
N PRO A 81 9.09 -9.81 15.38
CA PRO A 81 8.07 -10.05 16.40
C PRO A 81 7.75 -11.54 16.55
N GLU A 82 7.03 -11.88 17.61
CA GLU A 82 6.43 -13.21 17.75
C GLU A 82 5.11 -13.32 16.98
N ALA A 83 4.71 -14.54 16.61
CA ALA A 83 3.46 -14.78 15.86
C ALA A 83 2.23 -14.22 16.60
N ALA A 84 2.20 -14.34 17.93
CA ALA A 84 1.13 -13.81 18.75
C ALA A 84 1.05 -12.28 18.68
N GLU A 85 2.20 -11.59 18.63
CA GLU A 85 2.26 -10.14 18.50
C GLU A 85 1.78 -9.69 17.12
N VAL A 86 2.21 -10.38 16.06
CA VAL A 86 1.76 -10.11 14.68
C VAL A 86 0.24 -10.27 14.58
N ALA A 87 -0.31 -11.37 15.08
CA ALA A 87 -1.75 -11.63 15.08
C ALA A 87 -2.52 -10.54 15.85
N ARG A 88 -2.04 -10.15 17.03
CA ARG A 88 -2.64 -9.09 17.84
C ARG A 88 -2.65 -7.75 17.10
N GLU A 89 -1.56 -7.38 16.45
CA GLU A 89 -1.48 -6.14 15.68
C GLU A 89 -2.40 -6.17 14.44
N LEU A 90 -2.45 -7.30 13.72
CA LEU A 90 -3.36 -7.45 12.58
C LEU A 90 -4.83 -7.33 12.99
N LEU A 91 -5.22 -7.97 14.09
CA LEU A 91 -6.59 -7.87 14.62
C LEU A 91 -6.93 -6.43 15.00
N ALA A 92 -5.99 -5.73 15.66
CA ALA A 92 -6.17 -4.33 16.02
C ALA A 92 -6.28 -3.41 14.79
N LEU A 93 -5.61 -3.74 13.69
CA LEU A 93 -5.74 -3.00 12.42
C LEU A 93 -7.09 -3.27 11.76
N GLN A 94 -7.54 -4.51 11.72
CA GLN A 94 -8.84 -4.90 11.19
C GLN A 94 -10.00 -4.23 11.95
N GLN A 95 -9.94 -4.21 13.28
CA GLN A 95 -10.97 -3.53 14.07
C GLN A 95 -11.04 -2.03 13.75
N ARG A 96 -9.90 -1.37 13.55
CA ARG A 96 -9.87 0.06 13.21
C ARG A 96 -10.44 0.33 11.82
N SER A 97 -10.18 -0.51 10.82
CA SER A 97 -10.74 -0.31 9.49
C SER A 97 -12.26 -0.42 9.50
N LEU A 98 -12.81 -1.40 10.23
CA LEU A 98 -14.27 -1.56 10.38
C LEU A 98 -14.94 -0.34 11.04
N LEU A 99 -14.30 0.25 12.05
CA LEU A 99 -14.81 1.45 12.71
C LEU A 99 -14.76 2.69 11.80
N GLN A 100 -13.73 2.80 10.95
CA GLN A 100 -13.61 3.91 10.00
C GLN A 100 -14.70 3.86 8.92
N GLU A 101 -15.03 2.67 8.42
CA GLU A 101 -16.12 2.47 7.47
C GLU A 101 -17.49 2.89 8.05
N GLN A 102 -17.73 2.61 9.34
CA GLN A 102 -18.97 3.01 10.02
C GLN A 102 -19.08 4.53 10.20
N GLY A 103 -17.96 5.20 10.52
CA GLY A 103 -17.93 6.66 10.68
C GLY A 103 -18.22 7.40 9.37
N GLN A 104 -17.62 6.99 8.26
CA GLN A 104 -17.88 7.59 6.94
C GLN A 104 -19.33 7.39 6.49
N GLY A 105 -19.90 6.21 6.74
CA GLY A 105 -21.30 5.93 6.42
C GLY A 105 -22.30 6.79 7.20
N GLN A 106 -22.01 7.10 8.47
CA GLN A 106 -22.86 7.97 9.30
C GLN A 106 -22.71 9.46 8.94
N GLU A 107 -21.51 9.91 8.59
CA GLU A 107 -21.25 11.29 8.17
C GLU A 107 -21.98 11.63 6.86
N LEU A 108 -21.88 10.77 5.84
CA LEU A 108 -22.64 10.91 4.59
C LEU A 108 -24.16 10.93 4.83
N GLN A 109 -24.67 10.11 5.74
CA GLN A 109 -26.09 10.11 6.11
C GLN A 109 -26.49 11.38 6.87
N SER A 110 -25.62 11.93 7.72
CA SER A 110 -25.89 13.18 8.42
C SER A 110 -25.92 14.38 7.47
N LEU A 111 -24.99 14.43 6.50
CA LEU A 111 -24.97 15.43 5.43
C LEU A 111 -26.23 15.35 4.56
N ALA A 112 -26.66 14.13 4.18
CA ALA A 112 -27.89 13.93 3.42
C ALA A 112 -29.17 14.31 4.19
N ARG A 113 -29.20 14.13 5.52
CA ARG A 113 -30.34 14.56 6.36
C ARG A 113 -30.39 16.08 6.53
N THR A 114 -29.24 16.77 6.57
CA THR A 114 -29.23 18.23 6.64
C THR A 114 -29.78 18.91 5.39
N SER A 115 -29.76 18.26 4.21
CA SER A 115 -30.39 18.80 2.99
C SER A 115 -31.92 18.69 2.95
N GLU A 116 -32.54 17.87 3.81
CA GLU A 116 -34.00 17.68 3.81
C GLU A 116 -34.74 18.58 4.81
N THR A 117 -34.05 19.20 5.78
CA THR A 117 -34.72 20.01 6.83
C THR A 117 -34.45 21.51 6.77
N GLY A 118 -33.72 22.00 5.77
CA GLY A 118 -33.50 23.43 5.60
C GLY A 118 -32.98 23.75 4.23
N SER A 119 -33.75 24.54 3.48
CA SER A 119 -33.34 25.14 2.22
C SER A 119 -32.01 25.89 2.40
N ILE A 120 -30.90 25.25 2.06
CA ILE A 120 -29.65 25.91 1.67
C ILE A 120 -29.25 25.26 0.37
N ALA A 121 -29.60 25.92 -0.74
CA ALA A 121 -29.08 25.58 -2.05
C ALA A 121 -27.56 25.70 -2.00
N ILE A 122 -26.85 24.57 -1.92
CA ILE A 122 -25.46 24.53 -2.37
C ILE A 122 -25.55 24.51 -3.88
N THR A 123 -25.55 25.71 -4.49
CA THR A 123 -25.21 25.85 -5.89
C THR A 123 -23.83 25.24 -6.08
N LEU A 124 -23.77 24.06 -6.69
CA LEU A 124 -22.59 23.62 -7.43
C LEU A 124 -22.33 24.68 -8.49
N ASP A 125 -21.47 25.64 -8.18
CA ASP A 125 -21.03 26.66 -9.12
C ASP A 125 -20.19 25.98 -10.21
N LEU A 126 -20.87 25.56 -11.28
CA LEU A 126 -20.27 25.10 -12.51
C LEU A 126 -19.89 26.32 -13.37
N SER A 127 -19.05 27.22 -12.84
CA SER A 127 -18.46 28.32 -13.61
C SER A 127 -16.94 28.38 -13.42
N THR A 128 -16.24 27.33 -13.84
CA THR A 128 -14.85 27.49 -14.30
C THR A 128 -14.48 26.42 -15.33
N LEU A 129 -15.26 26.36 -16.41
CA LEU A 129 -14.78 25.83 -17.69
C LEU A 129 -13.94 26.94 -18.35
N PRO A 130 -12.66 26.71 -18.68
CA PRO A 130 -11.94 27.64 -19.55
C PRO A 130 -12.58 27.62 -20.95
N PRO A 131 -12.78 28.78 -21.60
CA PRO A 131 -13.33 28.82 -22.95
C PRO A 131 -12.31 28.31 -23.97
N ASP A 132 -12.76 27.38 -24.81
CA ASP A 132 -12.14 27.06 -26.10
C ASP A 132 -11.99 28.35 -26.93
N SER A 133 -10.75 28.74 -27.24
CA SER A 133 -10.47 29.72 -28.28
C SER A 133 -10.35 29.02 -29.63
N SER A 134 -11.36 29.24 -30.47
CA SER A 134 -11.44 28.88 -31.89
C SER A 134 -10.16 29.14 -32.70
N VAL A 135 -9.79 28.11 -33.47
CA VAL A 135 -9.63 28.08 -34.95
C VAL A 135 -9.13 29.34 -35.69
N ALA A 136 -8.17 29.05 -36.60
CA ALA A 136 -7.65 29.79 -37.77
C ALA A 136 -6.41 30.65 -37.48
N GLY A 137 -5.26 30.50 -38.13
CA GLY A 137 -4.86 29.73 -39.31
C GLY A 137 -3.57 30.35 -39.84
N GLY A 138 -2.67 29.57 -40.45
CA GLY A 138 -1.57 30.15 -41.22
C GLY A 138 -0.26 29.37 -41.31
N ARG A 139 -0.16 28.59 -42.39
CA ARG A 139 1.03 28.46 -43.28
C ARG A 139 2.31 27.74 -42.77
N ALA A 140 2.48 26.55 -43.33
CA ALA A 140 3.67 25.96 -43.97
C ALA A 140 5.08 26.47 -43.57
N ILE A 141 5.97 25.55 -43.16
CA ILE A 141 7.24 25.20 -43.85
C ILE A 141 7.96 24.00 -43.19
N GLY A 142 8.47 23.08 -44.02
CA GLY A 142 9.75 22.33 -43.88
C GLY A 142 9.85 21.24 -42.81
N GLU A 143 9.95 19.94 -43.13
CA GLU A 143 11.10 19.22 -43.74
C GLU A 143 11.86 18.35 -42.70
N THR A 144 11.90 17.05 -43.02
CA THR A 144 13.00 16.08 -42.81
C THR A 144 13.23 15.36 -41.48
N TRP A 145 13.23 14.01 -41.66
CA TRP A 145 13.68 12.86 -40.86
C TRP A 145 12.79 12.35 -39.73
#